data_AF-A0AAV2MKU4-F1
#
_entry.id   AF-A0AAV2MKU4-F1
#
_cell.length_a   1.000
_cell.length_b   1.000
_cell.length_c   1.000
_cell.angle_alpha   90.00
_cell.angle_beta   90.00
_cell.angle_gamma   90.00
#
_symmetry.space_group_name_H-M   'P 1'
#
loop_
_entity.id
_entity.type
_entity.pdbx_description
1 polymer ?
#
loop_
_entity_poly.entity_id
_entity_poly.type
_entity_poly.pdbx_seq_one_letter_code
_entity_poly.pdbx_strand_id
1 'polypeptide(L)'
;MASSDVHVRICEQEILKYDLEIKAFIQDITNCDGPHARLAELNTDVKKSFHNLRMRIHDLEQMAMEQDKESDKRALITQVEGHRKQMLSNQTTWRKANLASKLSIDHMEKQALLSGGDSAVRQRKLTKEGMAQTTSSITENLMSISRMMAQQVQQSEETVTTLATSSKTVQETNEEFKTMTGTIQLGRKLITKYNRRELTDKLLIFLALALFLATVLYILKKRLFPFI
;
A
#
# COMPACT_ATOMS: atom_id res chain seq x y z
N MET A 1 -12.75 -16.50 -10.47
CA MET A 1 -13.25 -15.70 -9.34
C MET A 1 -12.77 -16.22 -7.97
N ALA A 2 -13.06 -17.47 -7.57
CA ALA A 2 -12.67 -17.96 -6.23
C ALA A 2 -11.15 -18.02 -5.95
N SER A 3 -10.31 -18.34 -6.96
CA SER A 3 -8.85 -18.41 -6.76
C SER A 3 -8.20 -17.03 -6.56
N SER A 4 -8.65 -16.02 -7.31
CA SER A 4 -8.14 -14.64 -7.22
C SER A 4 -8.43 -14.05 -5.84
N ASP A 5 -9.64 -14.31 -5.31
CA ASP A 5 -10.05 -13.86 -3.97
C ASP A 5 -9.23 -14.49 -2.84
N VAL A 6 -8.82 -15.76 -3.00
CA VAL A 6 -7.92 -16.44 -2.04
C VAL A 6 -6.52 -15.82 -2.03
N HIS A 7 -5.96 -15.49 -3.20
CA HIS A 7 -4.63 -14.86 -3.28
C HIS A 7 -4.61 -13.46 -2.67
N VAL A 8 -5.65 -12.66 -2.91
CA VAL A 8 -5.83 -11.35 -2.26
C VAL A 8 -5.82 -11.51 -0.74
N ARG A 9 -6.63 -12.42 -0.20
CA ARG A 9 -6.70 -12.65 1.25
C ARG A 9 -5.39 -13.10 1.87
N ILE A 10 -4.62 -13.94 1.18
CA ILE A 10 -3.29 -14.37 1.63
C ILE A 10 -2.34 -13.16 1.67
N CYS A 11 -2.35 -12.33 0.62
CA CYS A 11 -1.53 -11.13 0.56
C CYS A 11 -1.86 -10.14 1.68
N GLU A 12 -3.15 -9.92 1.96
CA GLU A 12 -3.61 -9.09 3.08
C GLU A 12 -3.15 -9.64 4.43
N GLN A 13 -3.24 -10.95 4.64
CA GLN A 13 -2.77 -11.58 5.88
C GLN A 13 -1.26 -11.41 6.07
N GLU A 14 -0.48 -11.53 5.00
CA GLU A 14 0.97 -11.30 5.06
C GLU A 14 1.31 -9.82 5.34
N ILE A 15 0.58 -8.88 4.75
CA ILE A 15 0.71 -7.44 5.05
C ILE A 15 0.45 -7.19 6.54
N LEU A 16 -0.65 -7.73 7.08
CA LEU A 16 -0.97 -7.59 8.51
C LEU A 16 0.09 -8.22 9.41
N LYS A 17 0.62 -9.39 9.04
CA LYS A 17 1.70 -10.06 9.76
C LYS A 17 2.94 -9.15 9.84
N TYR A 18 3.39 -8.61 8.71
CA TYR A 18 4.57 -7.73 8.69
C TYR A 18 4.32 -6.40 9.41
N ASP A 19 3.11 -5.84 9.33
CA ASP A 19 2.76 -4.62 10.08
C ASP A 19 2.84 -4.85 11.60
N LEU A 20 2.33 -5.97 12.09
CA LEU A 20 2.41 -6.36 13.51
C LEU A 20 3.85 -6.64 13.95
N GLU A 21 4.63 -7.34 13.12
CA GLU A 21 6.04 -7.63 13.37
C GLU A 21 6.87 -6.34 13.48
N ILE A 22 6.64 -5.37 12.60
CA ILE A 22 7.27 -4.05 12.66
C ILE A 22 6.89 -3.33 13.96
N LYS A 23 5.61 -3.35 14.37
CA LYS A 23 5.17 -2.73 15.62
C LYS A 23 5.80 -3.38 16.85
N ALA A 24 5.94 -4.71 16.86
CA ALA A 24 6.62 -5.43 17.93
C ALA A 24 8.10 -5.00 18.01
N PHE A 25 8.81 -4.96 16.88
CA PHE A 25 10.19 -4.50 16.88
C PHE A 25 10.35 -3.02 17.29
N ILE A 26 9.42 -2.15 16.94
CA ILE A 26 9.42 -0.75 17.41
C ILE A 26 9.33 -0.70 18.94
N GLN A 27 8.51 -1.55 19.53
CA GLN A 27 8.39 -1.66 20.99
C GLN A 27 9.67 -2.21 21.62
N ASP A 28 10.27 -3.24 21.03
CA ASP A 28 11.55 -3.81 21.48
C ASP A 28 12.69 -2.78 21.39
N ILE A 29 12.73 -1.99 20.32
CA ILE A 29 13.67 -0.88 20.18
C ILE A 29 13.44 0.15 21.28
N THR A 30 12.20 0.56 21.53
CA THR A 30 11.86 1.57 22.54
C THR A 30 12.30 1.15 23.95
N ASN A 31 12.21 -0.15 24.26
CA ASN A 31 12.61 -0.73 25.54
C ASN A 31 14.07 -1.22 25.56
N CYS A 32 14.86 -0.94 24.53
CA CYS A 32 16.23 -1.41 24.43
C CYS A 32 17.17 -0.51 25.23
N ASP A 33 17.49 -0.93 26.45
CA ASP A 33 18.57 -0.37 27.30
C ASP A 33 19.91 -1.10 27.09
N GLY A 34 19.96 -2.01 26.12
CA GLY A 34 21.13 -2.85 25.83
C GLY A 34 22.20 -2.16 24.98
N PRO A 35 23.39 -2.78 24.80
CA PRO A 35 24.48 -2.21 24.03
C PRO A 35 24.10 -1.97 22.56
N HIS A 36 24.78 -1.00 21.93
CA HIS A 36 24.59 -0.59 20.54
C HIS A 36 24.48 -1.75 19.51
N ALA A 37 25.16 -2.87 19.77
CA ALA A 37 25.09 -4.07 18.93
C ALA A 37 23.66 -4.65 18.85
N ARG A 38 22.95 -4.75 19.97
CA ARG A 38 21.58 -5.30 20.01
C ARG A 38 20.59 -4.40 19.28
N LEU A 39 20.77 -3.08 19.43
CA LEU A 39 19.99 -2.09 18.70
C LEU A 39 20.27 -2.15 17.19
N ALA A 40 21.51 -2.43 16.77
CA ALA A 40 21.86 -2.60 15.36
C ALA A 40 21.23 -3.85 14.72
N GLU A 41 21.17 -4.96 15.45
CA GLU A 41 20.44 -6.17 15.03
C GLU A 41 18.95 -5.90 14.83
N LEU A 42 18.28 -5.35 15.85
CA LEU A 42 16.86 -4.99 15.79
C LEU A 42 16.56 -4.05 14.61
N ASN A 43 17.44 -3.07 14.35
CA ASN A 43 17.29 -2.18 13.21
C ASN A 43 17.43 -2.89 11.85
N THR A 44 18.21 -3.97 11.78
CA THR A 44 18.36 -4.77 10.56
C THR A 44 17.10 -5.60 10.30
N ASP A 45 16.55 -6.21 11.35
CA ASP A 45 15.32 -7.01 11.26
C ASP A 45 14.08 -6.16 10.93
N VAL A 46 13.98 -4.97 11.51
CA VAL A 46 12.94 -3.99 11.16
C VAL A 46 13.02 -3.60 9.68
N LYS A 47 14.23 -3.31 9.17
CA LYS A 47 14.43 -2.94 7.76
C LYS A 47 14.02 -4.07 6.82
N LYS A 48 14.35 -5.32 7.16
CA LYS A 48 13.93 -6.51 6.40
C LYS A 48 12.41 -6.64 6.39
N SER A 49 11.75 -6.42 7.53
CA SER A 49 10.30 -6.48 7.65
C SER A 49 9.60 -5.37 6.85
N PHE A 50 10.13 -4.14 6.87
CA PHE A 50 9.65 -3.05 6.00
C PHE A 50 9.81 -3.36 4.52
N HIS A 51 10.91 -4.00 4.12
CA HIS A 51 11.13 -4.41 2.74
C HIS A 51 10.07 -5.43 2.30
N ASN A 52 9.85 -6.48 3.10
CA ASN A 52 8.84 -7.50 2.82
C ASN A 52 7.42 -6.91 2.78
N LEU A 53 7.07 -6.02 3.73
CA LEU A 53 5.79 -5.31 3.74
C LEU A 53 5.58 -4.51 2.46
N ARG A 54 6.61 -3.79 2.00
CA ARG A 54 6.55 -3.01 0.75
C ARG A 54 6.31 -3.91 -0.47
N MET A 55 6.99 -5.04 -0.54
CA MET A 55 6.80 -6.01 -1.62
C MET A 55 5.37 -6.53 -1.65
N ARG A 56 4.80 -6.90 -0.49
CA ARG A 56 3.41 -7.39 -0.43
C ARG A 56 2.36 -6.33 -0.74
N ILE A 57 2.59 -5.08 -0.35
CA ILE A 57 1.73 -3.97 -0.75
C ILE A 57 1.76 -3.78 -2.27
N HIS A 58 2.92 -3.97 -2.91
CA HIS A 58 3.03 -3.92 -4.37
C HIS A 58 2.35 -5.11 -5.05
N ASP A 59 2.50 -6.32 -4.51
CA ASP A 59 1.79 -7.51 -5.00
C ASP A 59 0.26 -7.30 -4.92
N LEU A 60 -0.25 -6.74 -3.83
CA LEU A 60 -1.67 -6.41 -3.67
C LEU A 60 -2.15 -5.36 -4.69
N GLU A 61 -1.31 -4.37 -5.00
CA GLU A 61 -1.59 -3.39 -6.05
C GLU A 61 -1.66 -4.03 -7.44
N GLN A 62 -0.75 -4.97 -7.75
CA GLN A 62 -0.79 -5.71 -9.01
C GLN A 62 -2.08 -6.55 -9.09
N MET A 63 -2.44 -7.27 -8.02
CA MET A 63 -3.70 -8.03 -7.96
C MET A 63 -4.93 -7.13 -8.13
N ALA A 64 -4.88 -5.88 -7.66
CA ALA A 64 -5.93 -4.90 -7.88
C ALA A 64 -6.06 -4.50 -9.36
N MET A 65 -4.93 -4.37 -10.08
CA MET A 65 -4.91 -4.06 -11.51
C MET A 65 -5.41 -5.20 -12.39
N GLU A 66 -5.26 -6.44 -11.91
CA GLU A 66 -5.72 -7.67 -12.59
C GLU A 66 -7.24 -7.94 -12.40
N GLN A 67 -7.95 -7.13 -11.60
CA GLN A 67 -9.38 -7.32 -11.41
C GLN A 67 -10.24 -6.88 -12.60
N ASP A 68 -11.12 -7.79 -13.04
CA ASP A 68 -12.08 -7.54 -14.13
C ASP A 68 -13.20 -6.57 -13.74
N LYS A 69 -13.55 -6.55 -12.43
CA LYS A 69 -14.60 -5.70 -11.89
C LYS A 69 -14.01 -4.39 -11.38
N GLU A 70 -14.45 -3.31 -11.99
CA GLU A 70 -14.07 -1.94 -11.62
C GLU A 70 -14.40 -1.58 -10.16
N SER A 71 -15.48 -2.13 -9.59
CA SER A 71 -15.80 -1.96 -8.16
C SER A 71 -14.75 -2.57 -7.25
N ASP A 72 -14.28 -3.77 -7.60
CA ASP A 72 -13.40 -4.60 -6.78
C ASP A 72 -11.97 -4.07 -6.89
N LYS A 73 -11.57 -3.63 -8.09
CA LYS A 73 -10.34 -2.87 -8.32
C LYS A 73 -10.25 -1.64 -7.43
N ARG A 74 -11.28 -0.78 -7.42
CA ARG A 74 -11.27 0.44 -6.58
C ARG A 74 -11.20 0.14 -5.09
N ALA A 75 -11.91 -0.90 -4.65
CA ALA A 75 -11.87 -1.33 -3.24
C ALA A 75 -10.44 -1.73 -2.84
N LEU A 76 -9.77 -2.56 -3.65
CA LEU A 76 -8.40 -3.00 -3.39
C LEU A 76 -7.38 -1.85 -3.44
N ILE A 77 -7.49 -0.94 -4.41
CA ILE A 77 -6.61 0.25 -4.48
C ILE A 77 -6.76 1.12 -3.22
N THR A 78 -7.99 1.29 -2.72
CA THR A 78 -8.23 2.03 -1.47
C THR A 78 -7.55 1.34 -0.28
N GLN A 79 -7.56 0.00 -0.22
CA GLN A 79 -6.86 -0.74 0.82
C GLN A 79 -5.34 -0.62 0.71
N VAL A 80 -4.79 -0.70 -0.51
CA VAL A 80 -3.36 -0.49 -0.79
C VAL A 80 -2.90 0.88 -0.29
N GLU A 81 -3.66 1.95 -0.58
CA GLU A 81 -3.38 3.30 -0.06
C GLU A 81 -3.41 3.35 1.47
N GLY A 82 -4.38 2.68 2.09
CA GLY A 82 -4.47 2.53 3.54
C GLY A 82 -3.22 1.88 4.15
N HIS A 83 -2.78 0.75 3.60
CA HIS A 83 -1.58 0.03 4.05
C HIS A 83 -0.30 0.84 3.82
N ARG A 84 -0.19 1.59 2.71
CA ARG A 84 0.93 2.51 2.47
C ARG A 84 1.01 3.59 3.53
N LYS A 85 -0.13 4.19 3.88
CA LYS A 85 -0.18 5.23 4.93
C LYS A 85 0.21 4.66 6.30
N GLN A 86 -0.23 3.46 6.63
CA GLN A 86 0.17 2.77 7.87
C GLN A 86 1.67 2.48 7.91
N MET A 87 2.23 1.95 6.82
CA MET A 87 3.67 1.69 6.71
C MET A 87 4.51 2.97 6.94
N LEU A 88 4.12 4.10 6.33
CA LEU A 88 4.80 5.39 6.53
C LEU A 88 4.70 5.90 7.98
N SER A 89 3.53 5.71 8.61
CA SER A 89 3.33 6.02 10.02
C SER A 89 4.26 5.20 10.91
N ASN A 90 4.30 3.88 10.71
CA ASN A 90 5.21 2.99 11.44
C ASN A 90 6.68 3.36 11.22
N GLN A 91 7.07 3.74 10.00
CA GLN A 91 8.44 4.17 9.71
C GLN A 91 8.83 5.42 10.52
N THR A 92 7.89 6.36 10.69
CA THR A 92 8.09 7.56 11.50
C THR A 92 8.23 7.20 12.98
N THR A 93 7.37 6.32 13.48
CA THR A 93 7.43 5.85 14.88
C THR A 93 8.72 5.08 15.16
N TRP A 94 9.15 4.21 14.24
CA TRP A 94 10.42 3.51 14.32
C TRP A 94 11.62 4.46 14.41
N ARG A 95 11.67 5.48 13.55
CA ARG A 95 12.75 6.50 13.60
C ARG A 95 12.79 7.21 14.95
N LYS A 96 11.64 7.58 15.50
CA LYS A 96 11.53 8.23 16.81
C LYS A 96 11.99 7.30 17.94
N ALA A 97 11.52 6.06 17.94
CA ALA A 97 11.94 5.04 18.91
C ALA A 97 13.45 4.81 18.87
N ASN A 98 14.01 4.61 17.67
CA ASN A 98 15.43 4.35 17.50
C ASN A 98 16.31 5.54 17.96
N LEU A 99 15.86 6.78 17.75
CA LEU A 99 16.56 7.95 18.29
C LEU A 99 16.50 7.99 19.82
N ALA A 100 15.33 7.76 20.41
CA ALA A 100 15.15 7.76 21.86
C ALA A 100 16.02 6.69 22.55
N SER A 101 16.06 5.47 22.00
CA SER A 101 16.86 4.39 22.57
C SER A 101 18.36 4.66 22.48
N LYS A 102 18.83 5.24 21.37
CA LYS A 102 20.24 5.67 21.26
C LYS A 102 20.60 6.73 22.31
N LEU A 103 19.76 7.74 22.47
CA LEU A 103 19.96 8.78 23.48
C LEU A 103 19.99 8.20 24.90
N SER A 104 19.14 7.20 25.18
CA SER A 104 19.12 6.49 26.46
C SER A 104 20.43 5.73 26.68
N ILE A 105 20.88 4.94 25.70
CA ILE A 105 22.13 4.18 25.76
C ILE A 105 23.34 5.12 25.96
N ASP A 106 23.42 6.21 25.18
CA ASP A 106 24.49 7.20 25.29
C ASP A 106 24.52 7.86 26.68
N HIS A 107 23.34 8.17 27.22
CA HIS A 107 23.21 8.76 28.55
C HIS A 107 23.65 7.78 29.66
N MET A 108 23.26 6.51 29.55
CA MET A 108 23.69 5.45 30.48
C MET A 108 25.20 5.22 30.42
N GLU A 109 25.79 5.18 29.22
CA GLU A 109 27.24 5.03 29.04
C GLU A 109 28.00 6.22 29.61
N LYS A 110 27.51 7.45 29.35
CA LYS A 110 28.05 8.67 29.96
C LYS A 110 27.98 8.63 31.49
N GLN A 111 26.86 8.19 32.07
CA GLN A 111 26.72 8.06 33.52
C GLN A 111 27.65 6.99 34.10
N ALA A 112 27.84 5.86 33.42
CA ALA A 112 28.79 4.82 33.81
C ALA A 112 30.25 5.33 33.80
N LEU A 113 30.62 6.12 32.79
CA LEU A 113 31.95 6.75 32.71
C LEU A 113 32.18 7.81 33.81
N LEU A 114 31.14 8.58 34.16
CA LEU A 114 31.22 9.62 35.19
C LEU A 114 31.20 9.05 36.63
N SER A 115 30.51 7.92 36.85
CA SER A 115 30.44 7.24 38.15
C SER A 115 31.69 6.40 38.48
N GLY A 116 32.56 6.11 37.50
CA GLY A 116 33.87 5.49 37.72
C GLY A 116 34.93 6.40 38.39
N GLY A 117 34.54 7.61 38.80
CA GLY A 117 35.44 8.66 39.31
C GLY A 117 36.12 8.38 40.66
N ASP A 118 35.57 7.52 41.52
CA ASP A 118 36.12 7.33 42.87
C ASP A 118 37.31 6.35 42.95
N SER A 119 37.53 5.51 41.93
CA SER A 119 38.63 4.54 41.93
C SER A 119 39.77 4.86 40.93
N ALA A 120 39.54 5.79 39.99
CA ALA A 120 40.40 5.97 38.80
C ALA A 120 41.51 7.04 38.94
N VAL A 121 41.65 7.70 40.09
CA VAL A 121 42.68 8.75 40.26
C VAL A 121 44.10 8.14 40.25
N ARG A 122 44.26 6.84 40.56
CA ARG A 122 45.57 6.19 40.66
C ARG A 122 46.13 5.63 39.35
N GLN A 123 45.32 5.49 38.28
CA GLN A 123 45.72 4.85 37.02
C GLN A 123 46.04 5.83 35.88
N ARG A 124 45.93 7.14 36.11
CA ARG A 124 45.92 8.21 35.08
C ARG A 124 47.25 8.44 34.33
N LYS A 125 48.31 7.66 34.54
CA LYS A 125 49.62 7.94 33.93
C LYS A 125 50.01 7.09 32.71
N LEU A 126 49.25 6.03 32.37
CA LEU A 126 49.58 5.15 31.23
C LEU A 126 48.59 5.19 30.05
N THR A 127 47.43 5.85 30.17
CA THR A 127 46.32 5.73 29.20
C THR A 127 46.05 6.98 28.36
N LYS A 128 46.90 8.01 28.43
CA LYS A 128 46.61 9.33 27.85
C LYS A 128 46.73 9.39 26.32
N GLU A 129 47.59 8.56 25.71
CA GLU A 129 47.80 8.54 24.25
C GLU A 129 46.79 7.64 23.53
N GLY A 130 46.47 6.46 24.06
CA GLY A 130 45.45 5.57 23.48
C GLY A 130 44.02 6.12 23.55
N MET A 131 43.68 6.87 24.60
CA MET A 131 42.32 7.42 24.76
C MET A 131 42.03 8.59 23.81
N ALA A 132 43.01 9.46 23.54
CA ALA A 132 42.85 10.55 22.59
C ALA A 132 42.64 10.04 21.16
N GLN A 133 43.38 9.00 20.78
CA GLN A 133 43.27 8.36 19.47
C GLN A 133 41.93 7.64 19.29
N THR A 134 41.45 6.93 20.33
CA THR A 134 40.14 6.25 20.29
C THR A 134 38.99 7.25 20.22
N THR A 135 39.06 8.37 20.96
CA THR A 135 38.05 9.43 20.93
C THR A 135 38.03 10.16 19.57
N SER A 136 39.20 10.36 18.96
CA SER A 136 39.32 10.96 17.62
C SER A 136 38.71 10.05 16.55
N SER A 137 39.01 8.74 16.58
CA SER A 137 38.41 7.77 15.65
C SER A 137 36.89 7.64 15.83
N ILE A 138 36.37 7.75 17.05
CA ILE A 138 34.92 7.75 17.31
C ILE A 138 34.25 9.03 16.78
N THR A 139 34.90 10.19 16.92
CA THR A 139 34.40 11.47 16.40
C THR A 139 34.40 11.47 14.86
N GLU A 140 35.40 10.87 14.25
CA GLU A 140 35.50 10.70 12.79
C GLU A 140 34.43 9.74 12.25
N ASN A 141 34.16 8.65 12.98
CA ASN A 141 33.05 7.73 12.70
C ASN A 141 31.68 8.43 12.84
N LEU A 142 31.50 9.29 13.85
CA LEU A 142 30.27 10.09 14.02
C LEU A 142 30.05 11.07 12.87
N MET A 143 31.11 11.77 12.43
CA MET A 143 31.01 12.67 11.27
C MET A 143 30.73 11.91 9.97
N SER A 144 31.32 10.72 9.79
CA SER A 144 31.08 9.85 8.63
C SER A 144 29.63 9.36 8.59
N ILE A 145 29.09 8.90 9.74
CA ILE A 145 27.72 8.40 9.85
C ILE A 145 26.70 9.55 9.72
N SER A 146 26.96 10.72 10.31
CA SER A 146 26.10 11.90 10.14
C SER A 146 26.02 12.35 8.67
N ARG A 147 27.14 12.31 7.95
CA ARG A 147 27.18 12.63 6.51
C ARG A 147 26.44 11.58 5.68
N MET A 148 26.61 10.29 5.99
CA MET A 148 25.92 9.20 5.31
C MET A 148 24.39 9.24 5.55
N MET A 149 23.97 9.61 6.76
CA MET A 149 22.56 9.80 7.11
C MET A 149 21.95 11.03 6.42
N ALA A 150 22.66 12.15 6.35
CA ALA A 150 22.22 13.33 5.60
C ALA A 150 22.03 13.00 4.11
N GLN A 151 22.99 12.26 3.52
CA GLN A 151 22.93 11.83 2.12
C GLN A 151 21.78 10.85 1.85
N GLN A 152 21.48 9.93 2.78
CA GLN A 152 20.34 9.01 2.66
C GLN A 152 18.98 9.67 2.93
N VAL A 153 18.93 10.70 3.78
CA VAL A 153 17.71 11.51 3.98
C VAL A 153 17.38 12.29 2.70
N GLN A 154 18.39 12.87 2.05
CA GLN A 154 18.21 13.62 0.80
C GLN A 154 17.75 12.71 -0.36
N GLN A 155 18.31 11.50 -0.49
CA GLN A 155 17.80 10.50 -1.44
C GLN A 155 16.38 10.00 -1.09
N SER A 156 16.05 9.91 0.21
CA SER A 156 14.69 9.55 0.64
C SER A 156 13.68 10.67 0.37
N GLU A 157 14.11 11.92 0.37
CA GLU A 157 13.29 13.09 0.03
C GLU A 157 13.00 13.14 -1.48
N GLU A 158 14.01 12.88 -2.33
CA GLU A 158 13.84 12.70 -3.79
C GLU A 158 12.91 11.54 -4.14
N THR A 159 12.94 10.46 -3.35
CA THR A 159 12.01 9.34 -3.52
C THR A 159 10.58 9.74 -3.12
N VAL A 160 10.41 10.53 -2.05
CA VAL A 160 9.11 11.05 -1.62
C VAL A 160 8.53 12.06 -2.62
N THR A 161 9.35 12.92 -3.23
CA THR A 161 8.90 13.86 -4.27
C THR A 161 8.56 13.12 -5.57
N THR A 162 9.31 12.09 -5.93
CA THR A 162 8.97 11.18 -7.05
C THR A 162 7.64 10.47 -6.78
N LEU A 163 7.42 9.96 -5.56
CA LEU A 163 6.16 9.33 -5.15
C LEU A 163 4.97 10.30 -5.08
N ALA A 164 5.17 11.54 -4.63
CA ALA A 164 4.14 12.57 -4.66
C ALA A 164 3.76 12.94 -6.10
N THR A 165 4.75 13.00 -7.00
CA THR A 165 4.53 13.20 -8.44
C THR A 165 3.76 12.02 -9.04
N SER A 166 4.15 10.79 -8.73
CA SER A 166 3.41 9.58 -9.17
C SER A 166 1.98 9.53 -8.61
N SER A 167 1.78 9.94 -7.35
CA SER A 167 0.44 10.03 -6.74
C SER A 167 -0.43 11.07 -7.44
N LYS A 168 0.16 12.19 -7.88
CA LYS A 168 -0.54 13.22 -8.65
C LYS A 168 -0.93 12.71 -10.04
N THR A 169 -0.03 12.02 -10.74
CA THR A 169 -0.33 11.40 -12.04
C THR A 169 -1.45 10.35 -11.92
N VAL A 170 -1.44 9.53 -10.88
CA VAL A 170 -2.53 8.57 -10.62
C VAL A 170 -3.85 9.27 -10.35
N GLN A 171 -3.83 10.40 -9.63
CA GLN A 171 -5.04 11.18 -9.35
C GLN A 171 -5.59 11.87 -10.61
N GLU A 172 -4.73 12.44 -11.46
CA GLU A 172 -5.11 12.96 -12.78
C GLU A 172 -5.70 11.84 -13.67
N THR A 173 -5.10 10.64 -13.65
CA THR A 173 -5.62 9.48 -14.37
C THR A 173 -6.99 9.04 -13.82
N ASN A 174 -7.20 9.11 -12.50
CA ASN A 174 -8.48 8.79 -11.85
C ASN A 174 -9.59 9.79 -12.26
N GLU A 175 -9.25 11.07 -12.40
CA GLU A 175 -10.18 12.08 -12.94
C GLU A 175 -10.50 11.84 -14.43
N GLU A 176 -9.52 11.45 -15.25
CA GLU A 176 -9.77 11.00 -16.62
C GLU A 176 -10.68 9.76 -16.67
N PHE A 177 -10.49 8.79 -15.77
CA PHE A 177 -11.35 7.60 -15.66
C PHE A 177 -12.78 7.93 -15.23
N LYS A 178 -12.99 8.93 -14.36
CA LYS A 178 -14.34 9.43 -14.04
C LYS A 178 -15.00 10.05 -15.27
N THR A 179 -14.25 10.82 -16.04
CA THR A 179 -14.71 11.45 -17.29
C THR A 179 -15.08 10.38 -18.33
N MET A 180 -14.26 9.34 -18.49
CA MET A 180 -14.53 8.18 -19.37
C MET A 180 -15.70 7.31 -18.88
N THR A 181 -15.91 7.17 -17.57
CA THR A 181 -17.11 6.51 -17.03
C THR A 181 -18.38 7.29 -17.40
N GLY A 182 -18.31 8.62 -17.40
CA GLY A 182 -19.39 9.49 -17.88
C GLY A 182 -19.76 9.23 -19.33
N THR A 183 -18.78 9.04 -20.22
CA THR A 183 -19.02 8.73 -21.64
C THR A 183 -19.57 7.31 -21.84
N ILE A 184 -19.15 6.33 -21.03
CA ILE A 184 -19.71 4.95 -21.05
C ILE A 184 -21.19 4.94 -20.62
N GLN A 185 -21.59 5.77 -19.64
CA GLN A 185 -23.00 5.89 -19.25
C GLN A 185 -23.86 6.49 -20.37
N LEU A 186 -23.32 7.43 -21.15
CA LEU A 186 -23.98 7.94 -22.34
C LEU A 186 -24.13 6.83 -23.40
N GLY A 187 -23.09 6.00 -23.61
CA GLY A 187 -23.16 4.81 -24.45
C GLY A 187 -24.26 3.83 -24.04
N ARG A 188 -24.43 3.57 -22.74
CA ARG A 188 -25.53 2.75 -22.21
C ARG A 188 -26.92 3.34 -22.49
N LYS A 189 -27.09 4.66 -22.42
CA LYS A 189 -28.35 5.33 -22.79
C LYS A 189 -28.67 5.19 -24.28
N LEU A 190 -27.64 5.14 -25.14
CA LEU A 190 -27.81 4.89 -26.57
C LEU A 190 -28.21 3.43 -26.85
N ILE A 191 -27.53 2.46 -26.22
CA ILE A 191 -27.84 1.03 -26.38
C ILE A 191 -29.27 0.71 -25.90
N THR A 192 -29.68 1.25 -24.75
CA THR A 192 -31.04 1.07 -24.24
C THR A 192 -32.11 1.72 -25.12
N LYS A 193 -31.81 2.85 -25.78
CA LYS A 193 -32.69 3.43 -26.82
C LYS A 193 -32.83 2.51 -28.04
N TYR A 194 -31.75 1.85 -28.46
CA TYR A 194 -31.79 0.92 -29.59
C TYR A 194 -32.56 -0.37 -29.27
N ASN A 195 -32.34 -0.96 -28.10
CA ASN A 195 -33.05 -2.17 -27.67
C ASN A 195 -34.58 -1.95 -27.61
N ARG A 196 -35.01 -0.75 -27.17
CA ARG A 196 -36.44 -0.41 -27.13
C ARG A 196 -37.08 -0.30 -28.53
N ARG A 197 -36.34 0.17 -29.55
CA ARG A 197 -36.81 0.17 -30.94
C ARG A 197 -36.94 -1.25 -31.48
N GLU A 198 -35.94 -2.09 -31.24
CA GLU A 198 -35.96 -3.49 -31.69
C GLU A 198 -37.17 -4.25 -31.12
N LEU A 199 -37.48 -4.03 -29.83
CA LEU A 199 -38.65 -4.63 -29.19
C LEU A 199 -39.96 -4.14 -29.80
N THR A 200 -40.08 -2.84 -30.08
CA THR A 200 -41.29 -2.25 -30.66
C THR A 200 -41.51 -2.74 -32.10
N ASP A 201 -40.43 -2.84 -32.87
CA ASP A 201 -40.46 -3.31 -34.26
C ASP A 201 -40.85 -4.80 -34.35
N LYS A 202 -40.27 -5.65 -33.49
CA LYS A 202 -40.68 -7.06 -33.38
C LYS A 202 -42.14 -7.23 -32.96
N LEU A 203 -42.65 -6.35 -32.10
CA LEU A 203 -44.06 -6.38 -31.66
C LEU A 203 -45.01 -5.96 -32.80
N LEU A 204 -44.63 -4.96 -33.61
CA LEU A 204 -45.40 -4.56 -34.79
C LEU A 204 -45.46 -5.68 -35.84
N ILE A 205 -44.34 -6.36 -36.11
CA ILE A 205 -44.32 -7.52 -37.02
C ILE A 205 -45.23 -8.64 -36.50
N PHE A 206 -45.19 -8.92 -35.19
CA PHE A 206 -46.06 -9.94 -34.57
C PHE A 206 -47.55 -9.58 -34.67
N LEU A 207 -47.90 -8.31 -34.45
CA LEU A 207 -49.28 -7.82 -34.57
C LEU A 207 -49.81 -7.96 -36.01
N ALA A 208 -49.00 -7.60 -37.00
CA ALA A 208 -49.35 -7.74 -38.41
C ALA A 208 -49.60 -9.21 -38.79
N LEU A 209 -48.75 -10.11 -38.31
CA LEU A 209 -48.87 -11.55 -38.55
C LEU A 209 -50.11 -12.15 -37.86
N ALA A 210 -50.44 -11.68 -36.65
CA ALA A 210 -51.65 -12.08 -35.94
C ALA A 210 -52.93 -11.64 -36.67
N LEU A 211 -52.98 -10.41 -37.19
CA LEU A 211 -54.10 -9.93 -37.99
C LEU A 211 -54.23 -10.71 -39.32
N PHE A 212 -53.11 -11.01 -39.97
CA PHE A 212 -53.11 -11.85 -41.16
C PHE A 212 -53.70 -13.24 -40.88
N LEU A 213 -53.23 -13.91 -39.81
CA LEU A 213 -53.79 -15.21 -39.40
C LEU A 213 -55.28 -15.11 -39.03
N ALA A 214 -55.71 -14.06 -38.33
CA ALA A 214 -57.11 -13.83 -37.99
C ALA A 214 -57.99 -13.70 -39.24
N THR A 215 -57.52 -12.97 -40.27
CA THR A 215 -58.26 -12.84 -41.54
C THR A 215 -58.31 -14.16 -42.32
N VAL A 216 -57.20 -14.90 -42.38
CA VAL A 216 -57.17 -16.24 -43.00
C VAL A 216 -58.13 -17.19 -42.29
N LEU A 217 -58.11 -17.24 -40.95
CA LEU A 217 -59.04 -18.04 -40.15
C LEU A 217 -60.49 -17.61 -40.34
N TYR A 218 -60.77 -16.31 -40.43
CA TYR A 218 -62.11 -15.80 -40.73
C TYR A 218 -62.60 -16.26 -42.11
N ILE A 219 -61.75 -16.18 -43.12
CA ILE A 219 -62.06 -16.65 -44.49
C ILE A 219 -62.27 -18.16 -44.49
N LEU A 220 -61.38 -18.94 -43.86
CA LEU A 220 -61.51 -20.39 -43.74
C LEU A 220 -62.82 -20.76 -43.04
N LYS A 221 -63.14 -20.11 -41.92
CA LYS A 221 -64.41 -20.34 -41.21
C LYS A 221 -65.59 -19.99 -42.11
N LYS A 222 -65.56 -18.85 -42.79
CA LYS A 222 -66.64 -18.42 -43.69
C LYS A 222 -66.77 -19.28 -44.96
N ARG A 223 -65.70 -19.94 -45.43
CA ARG A 223 -65.72 -20.82 -46.61
C ARG A 223 -65.99 -22.29 -46.29
N LEU A 224 -65.60 -22.78 -45.12
CA LEU A 224 -65.78 -24.18 -44.72
C LEU A 224 -67.10 -24.43 -43.98
N PHE A 225 -67.66 -23.44 -43.26
CA PHE A 225 -68.97 -23.56 -42.60
C PHE A 225 -70.25 -23.33 -43.43
N PRO A 226 -70.27 -22.89 -44.70
CA PRO A 226 -71.50 -22.91 -45.51
C PRO A 226 -71.86 -24.30 -46.06
N PHE A 227 -71.05 -25.32 -45.81
CA PHE A 227 -71.20 -26.66 -46.41
C PHE A 227 -71.46 -27.78 -45.39
N ILE A 228 -71.75 -27.43 -44.13
CA ILE A 228 -72.21 -28.34 -43.07
C ILE A 228 -73.51 -27.83 -42.46
#